data_AF-A0A9P8EJ19-F1
#
_entry.id   AF-A0A9P8EJ19-F1
#
_cell.length_a   1.000
_cell.length_b   1.000
_cell.length_c   1.000
_cell.angle_alpha   90.00
_cell.angle_beta   90.00
_cell.angle_gamma   90.00
#
_symmetry.space_group_name_H-M   'P 1'
#
loop_
_entity.id
_entity.type
_entity.pdbx_description
1 polymer ?
#
loop_
_entity_poly.entity_id
_entity_poly.type
_entity_poly.pdbx_seq_one_letter_code
_entity_poly.pdbx_strand_id
1 'polypeptide(L)'
;MASSIQELDATVQAFYSGHGEQQKQAQATLNQFKENPDAWLMVDKILQDAQYPQTKFLGLQVLDNVIMTRWKVLPREQCQGIRNFVVQFIIQMSSTDESLRKERALINKLNLALVSILKQEWPH
;
A
#
# COMPACT_ATOMS: atom_id res chain seq x y z
N MET A 1 5.94 -20.46 9.01
CA MET A 1 4.54 -20.39 8.55
C MET A 1 4.38 -19.03 7.89
N ALA A 2 4.48 -18.97 6.57
CA ALA A 2 4.48 -17.72 5.83
C ALA A 2 3.04 -17.22 5.76
N SER A 3 2.69 -16.31 6.67
CA SER A 3 1.41 -15.61 6.59
C SER A 3 1.37 -14.81 5.29
N SER A 4 0.78 -15.38 4.25
CA SER A 4 1.00 -14.96 2.86
C SER A 4 0.11 -13.76 2.50
N ILE A 5 0.45 -13.01 1.44
CA ILE A 5 -0.40 -11.91 0.92
C ILE A 5 -1.84 -12.39 0.67
N GLN A 6 -2.02 -13.68 0.36
CA GLN A 6 -3.31 -14.36 0.25
C GLN A 6 -4.13 -14.36 1.55
N GLU A 7 -3.51 -14.52 2.72
CA GLU A 7 -4.21 -14.44 4.01
C GLU A 7 -4.57 -13.00 4.35
N LEU A 8 -3.74 -12.04 3.96
CA LEU A 8 -4.07 -10.62 4.07
C LEU A 8 -5.28 -10.30 3.18
N ASP A 9 -5.30 -10.77 1.93
CA ASP A 9 -6.45 -10.66 1.03
C ASP A 9 -7.72 -11.26 1.64
N ALA A 10 -7.63 -12.48 2.18
CA ALA A 10 -8.75 -13.14 2.84
C ALA A 10 -9.24 -12.36 4.08
N THR A 11 -8.32 -11.77 4.84
CA THR A 11 -8.64 -10.95 6.02
C THR A 11 -9.33 -9.65 5.61
N VAL A 12 -8.81 -8.96 4.58
CA VAL A 12 -9.41 -7.75 4.04
C VAL A 12 -10.80 -8.07 3.47
N GLN A 13 -10.95 -9.18 2.74
CA GLN A 13 -12.24 -9.63 2.23
C GLN A 13 -13.22 -9.95 3.38
N ALA A 14 -12.78 -10.62 4.44
CA ALA A 14 -13.58 -10.87 5.63
C ALA A 14 -13.95 -9.58 6.38
N PHE A 15 -13.14 -8.53 6.31
CA PHE A 15 -13.48 -7.22 6.87
C PHE A 15 -14.59 -6.52 6.08
N TYR A 16 -14.56 -6.60 4.74
CA TYR A 16 -15.56 -5.95 3.87
C TYR A 16 -16.84 -6.78 3.67
N SER A 17 -16.75 -8.11 3.70
CA SER A 17 -17.89 -9.03 3.45
C SER A 17 -18.39 -9.76 4.70
N GLY A 18 -17.57 -9.83 5.75
CA GLY A 18 -17.93 -10.49 7.01
C GLY A 18 -18.87 -9.65 7.86
N HIS A 19 -19.53 -10.31 8.81
CA HIS A 19 -20.48 -9.70 9.74
C HIS A 19 -20.18 -10.14 11.17
N GLY A 20 -20.43 -9.26 12.15
CA GLY A 20 -20.31 -9.59 13.57
C GLY A 20 -18.87 -9.87 14.02
N GLU A 21 -18.63 -11.07 14.56
CA GLU A 21 -17.35 -11.43 15.20
C GLU A 21 -16.21 -11.60 14.20
N GLN A 22 -16.48 -12.15 13.02
CA GLN A 22 -15.47 -12.33 11.97
C GLN A 22 -14.97 -10.98 11.44
N GLN A 23 -15.87 -9.99 11.31
CA GLN A 23 -15.50 -8.63 10.92
C GLN A 23 -14.64 -7.95 12.00
N LYS A 24 -15.00 -8.12 13.29
CA LYS A 24 -14.20 -7.58 14.41
C LYS A 24 -12.80 -8.19 14.46
N GLN A 25 -12.67 -9.50 14.29
CA GLN A 25 -11.37 -10.17 14.25
C GLN A 25 -10.53 -9.67 13.07
N ALA A 26 -11.12 -9.60 11.88
CA ALA A 26 -10.43 -9.06 10.71
C ALA A 26 -9.99 -7.61 10.93
N GLN A 27 -10.83 -6.77 11.52
CA GLN A 27 -10.48 -5.39 11.85
C GLN A 27 -9.32 -5.30 12.84
N ALA A 28 -9.28 -6.14 13.87
CA ALA A 28 -8.20 -6.18 14.84
C ALA A 28 -6.87 -6.54 14.16
N THR A 29 -6.86 -7.55 13.30
CA THR A 29 -5.67 -7.96 12.52
C THR A 29 -5.21 -6.85 11.59
N LEU A 30 -6.14 -6.17 10.89
CA LEU A 30 -5.81 -5.05 10.01
C LEU A 30 -5.26 -3.85 10.77
N ASN A 31 -5.80 -3.56 11.96
CA ASN A 31 -5.27 -2.50 12.82
C ASN A 31 -3.86 -2.86 13.30
N GLN A 32 -3.64 -4.08 13.78
CA GLN A 32 -2.31 -4.54 14.17
C GLN A 32 -1.30 -4.46 13.01
N PHE A 33 -1.74 -4.79 11.79
CA PHE A 33 -0.91 -4.61 10.59
C PHE A 33 -0.58 -3.14 10.34
N LYS A 34 -1.54 -2.22 10.46
CA LYS A 34 -1.33 -0.78 10.29
C LYS A 34 -0.44 -0.16 11.37
N GLU A 35 -0.53 -0.65 12.60
CA GLU A 35 0.27 -0.19 13.73
C GLU A 35 1.71 -0.73 13.69
N ASN A 36 1.95 -1.79 12.93
CA ASN A 36 3.28 -2.37 12.80
C ASN A 36 4.23 -1.37 12.09
N PRO A 37 5.30 -0.92 12.75
CA PRO A 37 6.26 0.04 12.18
C PRO A 37 6.99 -0.48 10.93
N ASP A 38 7.00 -1.79 10.71
CA ASP A 38 7.68 -2.46 9.60
C ASP A 38 6.70 -2.92 8.50
N ALA A 39 5.41 -2.61 8.62
CA ALA A 39 4.40 -2.98 7.62
C ALA A 39 4.71 -2.42 6.22
N TRP A 40 5.42 -1.30 6.13
CA TRP A 40 5.84 -0.70 4.88
C TRP A 40 6.79 -1.60 4.07
N LEU A 41 7.57 -2.47 4.72
CA LEU A 41 8.43 -3.45 4.04
C LEU A 41 7.64 -4.48 3.23
N MET A 42 6.37 -4.70 3.61
CA MET A 42 5.48 -5.62 2.91
C MET A 42 4.68 -4.95 1.80
N VAL A 43 4.70 -3.61 1.70
CA VAL A 43 3.86 -2.86 0.74
C VAL A 43 4.19 -3.22 -0.71
N ASP A 44 5.46 -3.39 -1.05
CA ASP A 44 5.89 -3.83 -2.38
C ASP A 44 5.23 -5.16 -2.77
N LYS A 45 5.35 -6.17 -1.90
CA LYS A 45 4.71 -7.49 -2.08
C LYS A 45 3.20 -7.40 -2.11
N ILE A 46 2.59 -6.58 -1.26
CA ILE A 46 1.13 -6.38 -1.26
C ILE A 46 0.67 -5.84 -2.61
N LEU A 47 1.36 -4.84 -3.15
CA LEU A 47 0.95 -4.22 -4.41
C LEU A 47 1.16 -5.12 -5.62
N GLN A 48 2.18 -5.97 -5.59
CA GLN A 48 2.49 -6.93 -6.65
C GLN A 48 1.61 -8.19 -6.61
N ASP A 49 1.46 -8.83 -5.44
CA ASP A 49 0.80 -10.13 -5.31
C ASP A 49 -0.70 -10.05 -4.99
N ALA A 50 -1.18 -8.95 -4.38
CA ALA A 50 -2.58 -8.87 -3.95
C ALA A 50 -3.53 -8.93 -5.14
N GLN A 51 -4.48 -9.85 -5.06
CA GLN A 51 -5.55 -10.01 -6.03
C GLN A 51 -6.71 -9.09 -5.70
N TYR A 52 -6.89 -8.74 -4.42
CA TYR A 52 -7.97 -7.90 -3.97
C TYR A 52 -7.58 -6.40 -3.98
N PRO A 53 -8.33 -5.54 -4.70
CA PRO A 53 -7.99 -4.11 -4.81
C PRO A 53 -7.92 -3.41 -3.45
N GLN A 54 -8.75 -3.80 -2.47
CA GLN A 54 -8.77 -3.11 -1.18
C GLN A 54 -7.52 -3.41 -0.35
N THR A 55 -6.89 -4.56 -0.56
CA THR A 55 -5.59 -4.89 0.04
C THR A 55 -4.49 -4.04 -0.55
N LYS A 56 -4.52 -3.76 -1.87
CA LYS A 56 -3.62 -2.79 -2.49
C LYS A 56 -3.79 -1.39 -1.87
N PHE A 57 -5.04 -0.96 -1.68
CA PHE A 57 -5.32 0.33 -1.01
C PHE A 57 -4.83 0.35 0.44
N LEU A 58 -4.94 -0.75 1.18
CA LEU A 58 -4.37 -0.89 2.51
C LEU A 58 -2.85 -0.68 2.49
N GLY A 59 -2.15 -1.33 1.55
CA GLY A 59 -0.71 -1.14 1.35
C GLY A 59 -0.35 0.32 1.06
N LEU A 60 -1.11 1.00 0.19
CA LEU A 60 -0.92 2.42 -0.09
C LEU A 60 -1.18 3.31 1.12
N GLN A 61 -2.15 2.98 1.98
CA GLN A 61 -2.39 3.73 3.23
C GLN A 61 -1.19 3.63 4.18
N VAL A 62 -0.60 2.44 4.31
CA VAL A 62 0.61 2.24 5.12
C VAL A 62 1.76 3.06 4.53
N LEU A 63 1.96 3.01 3.22
CA LEU A 63 3.01 3.77 2.54
C LEU A 63 2.87 5.29 2.76
N ASP A 64 1.66 5.81 2.57
CA ASP A 64 1.36 7.24 2.77
C ASP A 64 1.62 7.66 4.23
N ASN A 65 1.25 6.83 5.21
CA ASN A 65 1.54 7.08 6.62
C ASN A 65 3.05 7.17 6.88
N VAL A 66 3.84 6.25 6.31
CA VAL A 66 5.31 6.26 6.44
C VAL A 66 5.92 7.51 5.79
N ILE A 67 5.44 7.91 4.61
CA ILE A 67 5.88 9.14 3.92
C ILE A 67 5.52 10.39 4.75
N MET A 68 4.40 10.41 5.45
CA MET A 68 4.01 11.56 6.26
C MET A 68 4.73 11.64 7.61
N THR A 69 4.96 10.49 8.26
CA THR A 69 5.42 10.46 9.66
C THR A 69 6.92 10.17 9.81
N ARG A 70 7.49 9.33 8.95
CA ARG A 70 8.84 8.77 9.12
C ARG A 70 9.80 9.04 7.97
N TRP A 71 9.37 9.73 6.92
CA TRP A 71 10.20 9.99 5.74
C TRP A 71 11.57 10.60 6.05
N LYS A 72 11.65 11.52 7.01
CA LYS A 72 12.90 12.20 7.38
C LYS A 72 13.87 11.34 8.19
N VAL A 73 13.39 10.27 8.84
CA VAL A 73 14.22 9.36 9.65
C VAL A 73 14.64 8.11 8.88
N LEU A 74 14.00 7.84 7.74
CA LEU A 74 14.34 6.71 6.88
C LEU A 74 15.72 6.93 6.23
N PRO A 75 16.53 5.86 6.13
CA PRO A 75 17.76 5.90 5.33
C PRO A 75 17.48 6.30 3.89
N ARG A 76 18.35 7.13 3.30
CA ARG A 76 18.17 7.64 1.93
C ARG A 76 17.97 6.54 0.89
N GLU A 77 18.64 5.40 1.06
CA GLU A 77 18.49 4.23 0.19
C GLU A 77 17.05 3.68 0.20
N GLN A 78 16.40 3.64 1.37
CA GLN A 78 15.01 3.20 1.49
C GLN A 78 14.05 4.24 0.89
N CYS A 79 14.31 5.53 1.08
CA CYS A 79 13.53 6.60 0.44
C CYS A 79 13.60 6.52 -1.09
N GLN A 80 14.79 6.31 -1.64
CA GLN A 80 15.00 6.10 -3.07
C GLN A 80 14.31 4.83 -3.57
N GLY A 81 14.40 3.73 -2.81
CA GLY A 81 13.71 2.48 -3.11
C GLY A 81 12.20 2.67 -3.20
N ILE A 82 11.58 3.32 -2.21
CA ILE A 82 10.15 3.63 -2.20
C ILE A 82 9.77 4.49 -3.41
N ARG A 83 10.54 5.55 -3.69
CA ARG A 83 10.29 6.43 -4.84
C ARG A 83 10.34 5.67 -6.16
N ASN A 84 11.40 4.90 -6.39
CA ASN A 84 11.58 4.12 -7.61
C ASN A 84 10.46 3.09 -7.79
N PHE A 85 10.12 2.40 -6.71
CA PHE A 85 9.01 1.45 -6.69
C PHE A 85 7.68 2.12 -7.07
N VAL A 86 7.30 3.23 -6.44
CA VAL A 86 6.03 3.93 -6.74
C VAL A 86 5.99 4.38 -8.20
N VAL A 87 7.08 4.96 -8.71
CA VAL A 87 7.17 5.40 -10.11
C VAL A 87 7.05 4.22 -11.07
N GLN A 88 7.80 3.13 -10.83
CA GLN A 88 7.77 1.95 -11.68
C GLN A 88 6.41 1.26 -11.68
N PHE A 89 5.75 1.23 -10.52
CA PHE A 89 4.41 0.67 -10.38
C PHE A 89 3.37 1.52 -11.13
N ILE A 90 3.43 2.86 -11.05
CA ILE A 90 2.58 3.75 -11.85
C ILE A 90 2.78 3.48 -13.34
N ILE A 91 4.03 3.40 -13.81
CA ILE A 91 4.35 3.13 -15.22
C ILE A 91 3.72 1.80 -15.65
N GLN A 92 3.92 0.73 -14.89
CA GLN A 92 3.36 -0.59 -15.19
C GLN A 92 1.83 -0.56 -15.27
N MET A 93 1.15 0.07 -14.31
CA MET A 93 -0.31 0.14 -14.27
C MET A 93 -0.89 1.04 -15.37
N SER A 94 -0.12 2.03 -15.83
CA SER A 94 -0.49 2.93 -16.94
C SER A 94 -0.10 2.43 -18.33
N SER A 95 0.56 1.28 -18.43
CA SER A 95 1.13 0.76 -19.69
C SER A 95 0.07 0.38 -20.75
N THR A 96 -1.16 0.09 -20.33
CA THR A 96 -2.26 -0.31 -21.21
C THR A 96 -3.54 0.46 -20.88
N ASP A 97 -4.31 0.84 -21.90
CA ASP A 97 -5.56 1.61 -21.73
C ASP A 97 -6.59 0.86 -20.88
N GLU A 98 -6.64 -0.47 -21.00
CA GLU A 98 -7.54 -1.32 -20.21
C GLU A 98 -7.21 -1.29 -18.71
N SER A 99 -5.93 -1.49 -18.35
CA SER A 99 -5.48 -1.42 -16.96
C SER A 99 -5.69 -0.03 -16.37
N LEU A 100 -5.44 1.02 -17.18
CA LEU A 100 -5.61 2.40 -16.78
C LEU A 100 -7.08 2.74 -16.47
N ARG A 101 -8.02 2.22 -17.27
CA ARG A 101 -9.46 2.36 -17.00
C ARG A 101 -9.89 1.57 -15.76
N LYS A 102 -9.43 0.32 -15.62
CA LYS A 102 -9.82 -0.59 -14.55
C LYS A 102 -9.29 -0.15 -13.18
N GLU A 103 -8.03 0.26 -13.10
CA GLU A 103 -7.32 0.59 -11.87
C GLU A 103 -7.19 2.11 -11.65
N ARG A 104 -8.01 2.92 -12.33
CA ARG A 104 -7.95 4.39 -12.29
C ARG A 104 -7.90 4.97 -10.88
N ALA A 105 -8.68 4.42 -9.96
CA ALA A 105 -8.71 4.85 -8.56
C ALA A 105 -7.39 4.56 -7.83
N LEU A 106 -6.79 3.39 -8.11
CA LEU A 106 -5.50 2.98 -7.54
C LEU A 106 -4.37 3.88 -8.07
N ILE A 107 -4.35 4.13 -9.39
CA ILE A 107 -3.38 5.02 -10.05
C ILE A 107 -3.47 6.43 -9.45
N ASN A 108 -4.68 6.97 -9.27
CA ASN A 108 -4.86 8.27 -8.63
C ASN A 108 -4.27 8.29 -7.20
N LYS A 109 -4.45 7.22 -6.42
CA LYS A 109 -3.90 7.14 -5.07
C LYS A 109 -2.37 7.02 -5.06
N LEU A 110 -1.79 6.27 -6.01
CA LEU A 110 -0.34 6.22 -6.23
C LEU A 110 0.24 7.58 -6.62
N ASN A 111 -0.44 8.31 -7.50
CA ASN A 111 -0.04 9.66 -7.88
C ASN A 111 -0.03 10.62 -6.68
N LEU A 112 -1.02 10.51 -5.78
CA LEU A 112 -1.02 11.28 -4.54
C LEU A 112 0.16 10.90 -3.63
N ALA A 113 0.48 9.62 -3.50
CA ALA A 113 1.64 9.17 -2.73
C ALA A 113 2.96 9.70 -3.33
N LEU A 114 3.10 9.70 -4.66
CA LEU A 114 4.25 10.29 -5.34
C LEU A 114 4.35 11.80 -5.05
N VAL A 115 3.24 12.54 -5.09
CA VAL A 115 3.22 13.96 -4.71
C VAL A 115 3.62 14.15 -3.24
N SER A 116 3.16 13.28 -2.33
CA SER A 116 3.58 13.32 -0.92
C SER A 116 5.09 13.12 -0.76
N ILE A 117 5.69 12.20 -1.52
CA ILE A 117 7.15 12.01 -1.56
C ILE A 117 7.85 13.28 -2.05
N LEU A 118 7.39 13.84 -3.17
CA LEU A 118 7.97 15.06 -3.75
C LEU A 118 7.88 16.24 -2.78
N LYS A 119 6.76 16.39 -2.05
CA LYS A 119 6.61 17.43 -1.02
C LYS A 119 7.59 17.30 0.13
N GLN A 120 8.03 16.08 0.47
CA GLN A 120 9.02 15.87 1.52
C GLN A 120 10.45 16.15 1.02
N GLU A 121 10.74 15.91 -0.27
CA GLU A 121 12.07 16.13 -0.86
C GLU A 121 12.27 17.53 -1.47
N TRP A 122 11.20 18.32 -1.62
CA TRP A 122 11.22 19.67 -2.18
C TRP A 122 11.19 20.77 -1.09
N PRO A 123 11.92 21.89 -1.20
CA PRO A 123 13.07 22.17 -2.06
C PRO A 123 14.32 21.98 -1.20
N HIS A 124 15.12 20.95 -1.46
CA HIS A 124 16.53 21.14 -1.15
C HIS A 124 17.14 22.18 -2.09
#